data_AF-A0A4P6FD44-F1
#
_entry.id   AF-A0A4P6FD44-F1
#
_cell.length_a   1.000
_cell.length_b   1.000
_cell.length_c   1.000
_cell.angle_alpha   90.00
_cell.angle_beta   90.00
_cell.angle_gamma   90.00
#
_symmetry.space_group_name_H-M   'P 1'
#
loop_
_entity.id
_entity.type
_entity.pdbx_description
1 polymer ?
#
loop_
_entity_poly.entity_id
_entity_poly.type
_entity_poly.pdbx_seq_one_letter_code
_entity_poly.pdbx_strand_id
1 'polypeptide(L)' 'MKVSVSLDEADVAFLDADVERGVYESRSAAVAASIRLLRERELTQSYLEEFQEWGESGEADAWDAASGDGLVSK' A
#
# COMPACT_ATOMS: atom_id res chain seq x y z
N MET A 1 18.13 -2.19 12.22
CA MET A 1 19.35 -1.85 11.46
C MET A 1 19.48 -0.33 11.43
N LYS A 2 20.69 0.22 11.58
CA LYS A 2 20.93 1.68 11.51
C LYS A 2 21.54 2.02 10.16
N VAL A 3 21.07 3.10 9.57
CA VAL A 3 21.53 3.63 8.28
C VAL A 3 21.74 5.13 8.40
N SER A 4 22.70 5.67 7.66
CA SER A 4 22.87 7.12 7.48
C SER A 4 22.19 7.51 6.20
N VAL A 5 21.35 8.55 6.24
CA VAL A 5 20.60 9.04 5.08
C VAL A 5 20.83 10.54 4.93
N SER A 6 20.88 11.01 3.69
CA SER A 6 20.90 12.44 3.37
C SER A 6 19.50 12.85 2.96
N LEU A 7 18.96 13.86 3.61
CA LEU A 7 17.67 14.48 3.34
C LEU A 7 17.87 15.99 3.24
N ASP A 8 17.00 16.68 2.51
CA ASP A 8 17.00 18.14 2.53
C ASP A 8 16.42 18.67 3.86
N GLU A 9 16.59 19.98 4.10
CA GLU A 9 16.12 20.60 5.34
C GLU A 9 14.59 20.57 5.47
N ALA A 10 13.85 20.60 4.35
CA ALA A 10 12.40 20.62 4.35
C ALA A 10 11.84 19.26 4.78
N ASP A 11 12.40 18.17 4.28
CA ASP A 11 12.06 16.81 4.66
C ASP A 11 12.35 16.55 6.14
N VAL A 12 13.50 17.03 6.65
CA VAL A 12 13.82 16.92 8.08
C VAL A 12 12.82 17.71 8.92
N ALA A 13 12.49 18.94 8.53
CA ALA A 13 11.52 19.77 9.24
C ALA A 13 10.11 19.13 9.26
N PHE A 14 9.72 18.47 8.17
CA PHE A 14 8.46 17.73 8.11
C PHE A 14 8.43 16.58 9.13
N LEU A 15 9.49 15.77 9.19
CA LEU A 15 9.60 14.67 10.15
C LEU A 15 9.64 15.17 11.60
N ASP A 16 10.29 16.32 11.84
CA ASP A 16 10.31 16.96 13.15
C ASP A 16 8.93 17.38 13.62
N ALA A 17 8.14 18.00 12.75
CA ALA A 17 6.79 18.40 13.08
C ALA A 17 5.91 17.21 13.50
N ASP A 18 6.12 16.01 12.92
CA ASP A 18 5.40 14.80 13.36
C ASP A 18 5.84 14.34 14.75
N VAL A 19 7.13 14.41 15.06
CA VAL A 19 7.65 14.04 16.38
C VAL A 19 7.21 15.04 17.45
N GLU A 20 7.28 16.34 17.15
CA GLU A 20 6.83 17.41 18.06
C GLU A 20 5.33 17.34 18.36
N ARG A 21 4.53 16.93 17.37
CA ARG A 21 3.09 16.67 17.54
C ARG A 21 2.80 15.36 18.27
N GLY A 22 3.81 14.55 18.56
CA GLY A 22 3.66 13.25 19.22
C GLY A 22 3.06 12.17 18.31
N VAL A 23 3.03 12.37 16.99
CA VAL A 23 2.55 11.37 16.02
C VAL A 23 3.49 10.17 16.00
N TYR A 24 4.79 10.41 16.09
CA TYR A 24 5.81 9.37 16.16
C TYR A 24 6.82 9.67 17.27
N GLU A 25 7.34 8.61 17.89
CA GLU A 25 8.29 8.71 19.01
C GLU A 25 9.69 9.22 18.60
N SER A 26 10.02 9.18 17.30
CA SER A 26 11.30 9.65 16.77
C SER A 26 11.25 9.83 15.25
N ARG A 27 12.23 10.57 14.70
CA ARG A 27 12.43 10.68 13.24
C ARG A 27 12.57 9.32 12.57
N SER A 28 13.27 8.38 13.21
CA SER A 28 13.42 7.01 12.67
C SER A 28 12.10 6.25 12.64
N ALA A 29 11.22 6.45 13.63
CA ALA A 29 9.88 5.87 13.62
C ALA A 29 9.01 6.44 12.50
N ALA A 30 9.08 7.77 12.29
CA ALA A 30 8.39 8.43 11.18
C ALA A 30 8.86 7.92 9.81
N VAL A 31 10.18 7.83 9.57
CA VAL A 31 10.74 7.28 8.32
C VAL A 31 10.33 5.82 8.12
N ALA A 32 10.35 5.00 9.16
CA ALA A 32 9.92 3.60 9.07
C ALA A 32 8.42 3.49 8.70
N ALA A 33 7.57 4.36 9.24
CA ALA A 33 6.15 4.43 8.88
C ALA A 33 5.95 4.84 7.41
N SER A 34 6.68 5.86 6.94
CA SER A 34 6.64 6.27 5.53
C SER A 34 7.05 5.16 4.57
N ILE A 35 8.09 4.38 4.90
CA ILE A 35 8.50 3.22 4.09
C ILE A 35 7.41 2.15 4.03
N ARG A 36 6.70 1.90 5.13
CA ARG A 36 5.57 0.95 5.14
C ARG A 36 4.44 1.42 4.23
N LEU A 37 4.07 2.70 4.33
CA LEU A 37 3.05 3.31 3.46
C LEU A 37 3.42 3.19 1.97
N LEU A 38 4.69 3.42 1.62
CA LEU A 38 5.18 3.26 0.25
C LEU A 38 5.00 1.82 -0.25
N ARG A 39 5.37 0.83 0.57
CA ARG A 39 5.20 -0.59 0.24
C ARG A 39 3.73 -0.98 0.06
N GLU A 40 2.85 -0.46 0.90
CA GLU A 40 1.40 -0.71 0.77
C GLU A 40 0.82 -0.10 -0.51
N ARG A 41 1.31 1.07 -0.92
CA ARG A 41 0.93 1.70 -2.19
C ARG A 41 1.42 0.90 -3.39
N GLU A 42 2.66 0.42 -3.37
CA GLU A 42 3.19 -0.45 -4.44
C GLU A 42 2.35 -1.72 -4.56
N LEU A 43 1.99 -2.35 -3.43
CA LEU A 43 1.15 -3.54 -3.42
C LEU A 43 -0.25 -3.24 -4.00
N THR A 44 -0.85 -2.12 -3.62
CA THR A 44 -2.16 -1.69 -4.14
C THR A 44 -2.11 -1.48 -5.65
N GLN A 45 -1.04 -0.84 -6.15
CA GLN A 45 -0.86 -0.60 -7.57
C GLN A 45 -0.73 -1.93 -8.34
N SER A 46 0.05 -2.89 -7.84
CA SER A 46 0.16 -4.22 -8.46
C SER A 46 -1.20 -4.95 -8.51
N TYR A 47 -1.99 -4.88 -7.43
CA TYR A 47 -3.34 -5.46 -7.45
C TYR A 47 -4.27 -4.79 -8.46
N LEU A 48 -4.20 -3.47 -8.62
CA LEU A 48 -5.00 -2.73 -9.59
C LEU A 48 -4.64 -3.12 -11.03
N GLU A 49 -3.34 -3.24 -11.32
CA GLU A 49 -2.85 -3.64 -12.64
C GLU A 49 -3.29 -5.08 -12.98
N GLU A 50 -3.13 -6.03 -12.06
CA GLU A 50 -3.55 -7.42 -12.26
C GLU A 50 -5.07 -7.57 -12.40
N PHE A 51 -5.84 -6.81 -11.62
CA PHE A 51 -7.30 -6.83 -11.71
C PHE A 51 -7.80 -6.21 -13.02
N GLN A 52 -7.13 -5.17 -13.51
CA GLN A 52 -7.41 -4.59 -14.82
C GLN A 52 -7.10 -5.59 -15.95
N GLU A 53 -5.95 -6.26 -15.90
CA GLU A 53 -5.56 -7.29 -16.87
C GLU A 53 -6.59 -8.44 -16.90
N TRP A 54 -7.02 -8.92 -15.73
CA TRP A 54 -8.04 -9.97 -15.61
C TRP A 54 -9.41 -9.54 -16.16
N GLY A 55 -9.80 -8.28 -15.95
CA GLY A 55 -11.02 -7.71 -16.54
C GLY A 55 -10.95 -7.62 -18.06
N GLU A 56 -9.79 -7.30 -18.62
CA GLU A 56 -9.58 -7.17 -20.07
C GLU A 56 -9.35 -8.52 -20.79
N SER A 57 -8.95 -9.57 -20.06
CA SER A 57 -8.65 -10.89 -20.63
C SER A 57 -9.89 -11.72 -21.01
N GLY A 58 -11.08 -11.32 -20.56
CA GLY A 58 -12.31 -12.09 -20.70
C GLY A 58 -12.43 -13.26 -19.71
N GLU A 59 -11.43 -13.48 -18.85
CA GLU A 59 -11.52 -14.45 -17.75
C GLU A 59 -12.57 -14.04 -16.72
N ALA A 60 -12.81 -12.72 -16.56
CA ALA A 60 -13.85 -12.19 -15.68
C ALA A 60 -15.23 -12.77 -15.98
N ASP A 61 -15.67 -12.70 -17.24
CA ASP A 61 -16.97 -13.23 -17.67
C ASP A 61 -17.04 -14.76 -17.55
N ALA A 62 -15.91 -15.46 -17.78
CA ALA A 62 -15.83 -16.90 -17.66
C ALA A 62 -15.99 -17.38 -16.20
N TRP A 63 -15.40 -16.65 -15.24
CA TRP A 63 -15.54 -16.94 -13.82
C TRP A 63 -16.88 -16.49 -13.24
N ASP A 64 -17.47 -15.40 -13.74
CA ASP A 64 -18.79 -14.92 -13.31
C ASP A 64 -19.88 -15.99 -13.54
N ALA A 65 -19.78 -16.75 -14.63
CA ALA A 65 -20.70 -17.85 -14.94
C ALA A 65 -20.73 -18.97 -13.87
N ALA A 66 -19.63 -19.17 -13.13
CA ALA A 66 -19.52 -20.17 -12.07
C ALA A 66 -19.88 -19.62 -10.68
N SER A 67 -20.14 -18.31 -10.54
CA SER A 67 -20.38 -17.64 -9.24
C SER A 67 -21.61 -18.16 -8.49
N GLY A 68 -22.59 -18.72 -9.22
CA GLY A 68 -23.84 -19.27 -8.68
C GLY A 68 -23.79 -20.77 -8.35
N ASP A 69 -22.68 -21.46 -8.64
CA ASP A 69 -22.59 -22.91 -8.49
C ASP A 69 -22.72 -23.33 -7.02
N GLY A 70 -23.60 -24.28 -6.74
CA GLY A 70 -23.84 -24.81 -5.39
C GLY A 70 -24.71 -23.94 -4.47
N LEU A 71 -25.08 -22.72 -4.88
CA LEU A 71 -25.93 -21.81 -4.08
C LEU A 71 -27.42 -22.15 -4.16
N VAL A 72 -27.85 -22.95 -5.14
CA VAL A 72 -29.23 -23.46 -5.21
C VAL A 72 -29.27 -24.85 -4.56
N SER A 73 -29.23 -24.88 -3.23
CA SER A 73 -29.50 -26.11 -2.46
C SER A 73 -31.01 -26.38 -2.46
N LYS A 74 -31.37 -27.66 -2.58
CA LYS A 74 -32.75 -28.15 -2.59
C LYS A 74 -33.32 -28.32 -1.19
#